data_AF-X8DT27-F1
#
_entry.id   AF-X8DT27-F1
#
_cell.length_a   1.000
_cell.length_b   1.000
_cell.length_c   1.000
_cell.angle_alpha   90.00
_cell.angle_beta   90.00
_cell.angle_gamma   90.00
#
_symmetry.space_group_name_H-M   'P 1'
#
loop_
_entity.id
_entity.type
_entity.pdbx_description
1 polymer ?
#
loop_
_entity_poly.entity_id
_entity_poly.type
_entity_poly.pdbx_seq_one_letter_code
_entity_poly.pdbx_strand_id
1 'polypeptide(L)' 'MDPNEAALFGPGGTGTFGWPGAFGTWWHADPKADAILMFLPQWRMPELDPKAALARTSTIRLQLLHVQFGQAVYAAL' A
#
# COMPACT_ATOMS: atom_id res chain seq x y z
N MET A 1 -11.01 -12.55 -2.71
CA MET A 1 -10.84 -11.64 -1.57
C MET A 1 -12.22 -11.13 -1.19
N ASP A 2 -12.52 -11.02 0.10
CA ASP A 2 -13.76 -10.36 0.54
C ASP A 2 -13.79 -8.90 0.04
N PRO A 3 -14.95 -8.33 -0.35
CA PRO A 3 -15.03 -6.94 -0.79
C PRO A 3 -14.44 -5.91 0.19
N ASN A 4 -14.54 -6.14 1.51
CA ASN A 4 -13.96 -5.26 2.53
C ASN A 4 -12.44 -5.39 2.61
N GLU A 5 -11.90 -6.56 2.29
CA GLU A 5 -10.46 -6.78 2.21
C GLU A 5 -9.87 -6.11 0.96
N ALA A 6 -10.58 -6.12 -0.18
CA ALA A 6 -10.13 -5.46 -1.40
C ALA A 6 -9.89 -3.95 -1.21
N ALA A 7 -10.62 -3.31 -0.29
CA ALA A 7 -10.42 -1.90 0.06
C ALA A 7 -9.09 -1.64 0.78
N LEU A 8 -8.58 -2.60 1.54
CA LEU A 8 -7.32 -2.47 2.31
C LEU A 8 -6.11 -3.02 1.53
N PHE A 9 -6.32 -4.07 0.75
CA PHE A 9 -5.26 -4.82 0.07
C PHE A 9 -5.18 -4.58 -1.45
N GLY A 10 -6.04 -3.72 -2.01
CA GLY A 10 -6.04 -3.40 -3.44
C GLY A 10 -6.72 -4.45 -4.33
N PRO A 11 -6.74 -4.25 -5.66
CA PRO A 11 -7.58 -5.00 -6.61
C PRO A 11 -7.10 -6.43 -6.93
N GLY A 12 -6.38 -7.08 -6.00
CA GLY A 12 -5.78 -8.40 -6.23
C GLY A 12 -6.78 -9.50 -6.61
N GLY A 13 -6.42 -10.33 -7.59
CA GLY A 13 -7.20 -11.49 -8.02
C GLY A 13 -7.25 -12.62 -6.97
N THR A 14 -8.01 -13.68 -7.26
CA THR A 14 -8.08 -14.88 -6.38
C THR A 14 -6.69 -15.47 -6.15
N GLY A 15 -6.32 -15.66 -4.88
CA GLY A 15 -4.99 -16.16 -4.51
C GLY A 15 -3.98 -15.05 -4.26
N THR A 16 -4.35 -13.78 -4.41
CA THR A 16 -3.50 -12.66 -4.00
C THR A 16 -3.27 -12.67 -2.50
N PHE A 17 -2.02 -12.50 -2.09
CA PHE A 17 -1.61 -12.38 -0.70
C PHE A 17 -0.60 -11.25 -0.55
N GLY A 18 -0.49 -10.68 0.65
CA GLY A 18 0.39 -9.54 0.87
C GLY A 18 0.28 -9.00 2.29
N TRP A 19 0.92 -7.86 2.53
CA TRP A 19 0.94 -7.21 3.83
C TRP A 19 0.65 -5.72 3.66
N PRO A 20 -0.27 -5.14 4.47
CA PRO A 20 -0.67 -3.74 4.32
C PRO A 20 0.35 -2.75 4.93
N GLY A 21 1.48 -3.26 5.41
CA GLY A 21 2.65 -2.49 5.83
C GLY A 21 2.45 -1.53 6.99
N ALA A 22 3.55 -0.90 7.38
CA ALA A 22 3.58 0.21 8.34
C ALA A 22 4.02 1.49 7.63
N PHE A 23 3.62 2.66 8.14
CA PHE A 23 4.04 3.96 7.60
C PHE A 23 3.73 4.18 6.10
N GLY A 24 2.67 3.54 5.59
CA GLY A 24 2.28 3.62 4.17
C GLY A 24 3.11 2.74 3.22
N THR A 25 4.00 1.89 3.73
CA THR A 25 4.55 0.78 2.94
C THR A 25 3.47 -0.25 2.65
N TRP A 26 3.60 -0.97 1.54
CA TRP A 26 2.65 -2.00 1.15
C TRP A 26 3.26 -2.93 0.10
N TRP A 27 2.91 -4.22 0.11
CA TRP A 27 3.22 -5.13 -0.99
C TRP A 27 2.17 -6.23 -1.13
N HIS A 28 2.03 -6.76 -2.34
CA HIS A 28 1.28 -8.00 -2.58
C HIS A 28 1.84 -8.80 -3.77
N ALA A 29 1.45 -10.06 -3.86
CA ALA A 29 1.76 -10.95 -4.96
C ALA A 29 0.46 -11.54 -5.51
N ASP A 30 0.26 -11.45 -6.83
CA ASP A 30 -0.91 -11.97 -7.53
C ASP A 30 -0.48 -13.08 -8.51
N PRO A 31 -0.71 -14.37 -8.16
CA PRO A 31 -0.30 -15.48 -9.00
C PRO A 31 -1.11 -15.61 -10.31
N LYS A 32 -2.26 -14.94 -10.44
CA LYS A 32 -3.03 -14.94 -11.69
C LYS A 32 -2.49 -13.93 -12.69
N ALA A 33 -1.94 -12.82 -12.20
CA ALA A 33 -1.33 -11.78 -13.01
C ALA A 33 0.17 -12.00 -13.22
N ASP A 34 0.76 -13.06 -12.64
CA ASP A 34 2.21 -13.33 -12.60
C ASP A 34 3.02 -12.09 -12.18
N ALA A 35 2.51 -11.36 -11.17
CA ALA A 35 3.03 -10.05 -10.79
C ALA A 35 3.20 -9.91 -9.27
N ILE A 36 4.24 -9.17 -8.88
CA ILE A 36 4.48 -8.72 -7.51
C ILE A 36 4.56 -7.20 -7.52
N LEU A 37 3.69 -6.55 -6.76
CA LEU A 37 3.68 -5.10 -6.62
C LEU A 37 4.21 -4.71 -5.24
N MET A 38 5.09 -3.72 -5.21
CA MET A 38 5.69 -3.20 -3.99
C MET A 38 5.65 -1.68 -4.00
N PHE A 39 5.14 -1.09 -2.92
CA PHE A 39 5.09 0.34 -2.69
C PHE A 39 5.92 0.69 -1.46
N LEU A 40 7.08 1.32 -1.69
CA LEU A 40 8.07 1.66 -0.65
C LEU A 40 8.33 3.17 -0.62
N PRO A 41 7.43 3.97 -0.03
CA PRO A 41 7.60 5.40 0.06
C PRO A 41 8.82 5.75 0.92
N GLN A 42 9.76 6.50 0.34
CA GLN A 42 10.93 7.00 1.06
C GLN A 42 10.57 8.29 1.77
N TRP A 43 10.05 8.17 2.99
CA TRP A 43 9.77 9.33 3.82
C TRP A 43 11.06 9.83 4.47
N ARG A 44 11.54 11.00 4.06
CA ARG A 44 12.59 11.70 4.81
C ARG A 44 11.96 12.23 6.09
N MET A 45 12.21 11.61 7.25
CA MET A 45 11.86 12.20 8.53
C MET A 45 12.63 13.51 8.68
N PRO A 46 11.99 14.69 8.63
CA PRO A 46 12.64 15.91 9.07
C PRO A 46 12.56 15.87 10.60
N GLU A 47 13.73 15.70 11.22
CA GLU A 47 13.96 15.71 12.66
C GLU A 47 13.53 14.46 13.43
N LEU A 48 14.47 14.00 14.27
CA LEU A 48 14.31 12.96 15.28
C LEU A 48 13.46 13.46 16.48
N ASP A 49 12.39 14.23 16.23
CA ASP A 49 11.42 14.58 17.26
C ASP A 49 10.23 13.59 17.19
N PRO A 50 10.10 12.67 18.17
CA PRO A 50 9.02 11.71 18.23
C PRO A 50 7.62 12.36 18.22
N LYS A 51 7.48 13.60 18.73
CA LYS A 51 6.20 14.31 18.77
C LYS A 51 5.83 14.88 17.40
N ALA A 52 6.80 15.41 16.64
CA ALA A 52 6.60 15.86 15.26
C ALA A 52 6.29 14.68 14.32
N ALA A 53 6.93 13.52 14.55
CA ALA A 53 6.65 12.28 13.81
C ALA A 53 5.20 11.80 14.00
N LEU A 54 4.67 11.88 15.24
CA LEU A 54 3.30 11.45 15.58
C LEU A 54 2.21 12.47 15.18
N ALA A 55 2.54 13.76 15.13
CA ALA A 55 1.59 14.80 14.71
C ALA A 55 1.34 14.78 13.18
N ARG A 56 2.28 14.25 12.40
CA ARG A 56 2.21 14.19 10.93
C ARG A 56 1.74 12.84 10.38
N THR A 57 1.48 11.88 11.26
CA THR A 57 0.59 10.72 11.02
C THR A 57 -0.89 11.15 10.82
N SER A 58 -1.14 12.25 10.10
CA SER A 58 -2.34 12.42 9.26
C SER A 58 -2.24 11.47 8.04
N THR A 59 -1.99 10.20 8.36
CA THR A 59 -1.42 9.10 7.56
C THR A 59 -2.41 8.51 6.56
N ILE A 60 -3.68 8.90 6.62
CA ILE A 60 -4.75 8.32 5.80
C ILE A 60 -4.48 8.57 4.31
N ARG A 61 -3.95 9.75 3.94
CA ARG A 61 -3.73 10.08 2.52
C ARG A 61 -2.63 9.24 1.88
N LEU A 62 -1.55 8.93 2.60
CA LEU A 62 -0.49 8.06 2.07
C LEU A 62 -0.86 6.58 2.13
N GLN A 63 -1.63 6.19 3.16
CA GLN A 63 -2.23 4.84 3.24
C GLN A 63 -3.22 4.52 2.12
N LEU A 64 -3.58 5.46 1.25
CA LEU A 64 -4.44 5.18 0.09
C LEU A 64 -3.71 5.30 -1.24
N LEU A 65 -2.48 5.81 -1.26
CA LEU A 65 -1.69 5.91 -2.48
C LEU A 65 -1.35 4.54 -3.07
N HIS A 66 -1.18 3.51 -2.22
CA HIS A 66 -0.93 2.14 -2.70
C HIS A 66 -2.13 1.58 -3.46
N VAL A 67 -3.36 1.97 -3.12
CA VAL A 67 -4.58 1.51 -3.82
C VAL A 67 -4.62 2.08 -5.24
N GLN A 68 -4.37 3.39 -5.39
CA GLN A 68 -4.29 4.04 -6.69
C GLN A 68 -3.12 3.50 -7.54
N PHE A 69 -1.96 3.27 -6.91
CA PHE A 69 -0.82 2.63 -7.54
C PHE A 69 -1.18 1.23 -8.07
N GLY A 70 -1.82 0.40 -7.24
CA GLY A 70 -2.28 -0.93 -7.64
C GLY A 70 -3.21 -0.85 -8.85
N GLN A 71 -4.26 -0.03 -8.79
CA GLN A 71 -5.20 0.17 -9.90
C GLN A 71 -4.50 0.58 -11.20
N ALA A 72 -3.56 1.52 -11.13
CA ALA A 72 -2.82 1.98 -12.30
C ALA A 72 -1.93 0.90 -12.91
N VAL A 73 -1.26 0.09 -12.09
CA VAL A 73 -0.43 -1.03 -12.56
C VAL A 73 -1.29 -2.10 -13.22
N TYR A 74 -2.38 -2.55 -12.59
CA TYR A 74 -3.27 -3.56 -13.17
C TYR A 74 -3.96 -3.10 -14.46
N ALA A 75 -4.22 -1.80 -14.62
CA ALA A 75 -4.75 -1.27 -15.88
C ALA A 75 -3.71 -1.25 -17.01
N ALA A 76 -2.42 -1.42 -16.70
CA ALA A 76 -1.31 -1.39 -17.65
C ALA A 76 -0.73 -2.78 -17.97
N LEU A 77 -1.19 -3.83 -17.26
CA LEU A 77 -0.86 -5.23 -17.53
C LEU A 77 -1.78 -5.79 -18.64
#